data_AF-T0ZQU8-F1
#
_entry.id   AF-T0ZQU8-F1
#
_cell.length_a   1.000
_cell.length_b   1.000
_cell.length_c   1.000
_cell.angle_alpha   90.00
_cell.angle_beta   90.00
_cell.angle_gamma   90.00
#
_symmetry.space_group_name_H-M   'P 1'
#
loop_
_entity.id
_entity.type
_entity.pdbx_description
1 polymer ?
#
loop_
_entity_poly.entity_id
_entity_poly.type
_entity_poly.pdbx_seq_one_letter_code
_entity_poly.pdbx_strand_id
1 'polypeptide(L)'
;TLCKVCYHFCEDACIMHERGVPIAIRQLKRAAMELGKSDLYYVPSALREERVAIIGAGPAGLMAAWELGLRGYRVTVFEQQPYIGGQVGEIPKYHMDGYEIEVDAGRFRNLPVTFVTGKRIGTDVTIENLRADGYSAIYLAVGTSDHKTLGIPGESLPEVYGA
;
A
#
# COMPACT_ATOMS: atom_id res chain seq x y z
N THR A 1 2.25 5.07 7.57
CA THR A 1 3.54 4.93 6.83
C THR A 1 4.24 6.20 6.33
N LEU A 2 3.58 7.11 5.57
CA LEU A 2 4.26 8.20 4.83
C LEU A 2 5.20 9.09 5.68
N CYS A 3 4.86 9.33 6.94
CA CYS A 3 5.66 10.17 7.85
C CYS A 3 7.04 9.60 8.22
N LYS A 4 7.30 8.30 7.98
CA LYS A 4 8.59 7.66 8.30
C LYS A 4 9.51 7.52 7.08
N VAL A 5 8.95 7.37 5.89
CA VAL A 5 9.69 6.96 4.67
C VAL A 5 9.81 8.07 3.62
N CYS A 6 8.95 9.09 3.67
CA CYS A 6 8.95 10.17 2.70
C CYS A 6 10.23 11.01 2.78
N TYR A 7 10.78 11.39 1.62
CA TYR A 7 11.86 12.38 1.46
C TYR A 7 11.38 13.83 1.58
N HIS A 8 10.30 14.08 2.32
CA HIS A 8 9.81 15.42 2.69
C HIS A 8 9.83 16.50 1.59
N PHE A 9 9.46 16.17 0.35
CA PHE A 9 9.44 17.14 -0.77
C PHE A 9 8.56 18.38 -0.51
N CYS A 10 7.59 18.26 0.40
CA CYS A 10 6.78 19.39 0.85
C CYS A 10 7.58 20.43 1.66
N GLU A 11 8.66 20.02 2.34
CA GLU A 11 9.54 20.92 3.10
C GLU A 11 10.45 21.73 2.16
N ASP A 12 10.90 21.12 1.05
CA ASP A 12 11.67 21.82 0.00
C ASP A 12 10.85 22.94 -0.66
N ALA A 13 9.55 22.71 -0.86
CA ALA A 13 8.63 23.68 -1.43
C ALA A 13 8.09 24.71 -0.39
N CYS A 14 8.52 24.64 0.86
CA CYS A 14 7.98 25.49 1.92
C CYS A 14 8.46 26.93 1.79
N ILE A 15 7.55 27.91 1.78
CA ILE A 15 7.89 29.35 1.73
C ILE A 15 8.78 29.80 2.91
N MET A 16 8.76 29.08 4.04
CA MET A 16 9.62 29.38 5.19
C MET A 16 11.10 29.12 4.90
N HIS A 17 11.43 28.38 3.85
CA HIS A 17 12.80 28.19 3.38
C HIS A 17 13.47 29.54 3.04
N GLU A 18 12.71 30.51 2.50
CA GLU A 18 13.21 31.87 2.24
C GLU A 18 13.56 32.65 3.53
N ARG A 19 13.03 32.21 4.67
CA ARG A 19 13.18 32.86 5.97
C ARG A 19 14.11 32.07 6.91
N GLY A 20 14.78 31.04 6.40
CA GLY A 20 15.71 30.18 7.14
C GLY A 20 15.29 28.72 7.08
N VAL A 21 14.62 28.23 8.12
CA VAL A 21 14.31 26.80 8.28
C VAL A 21 12.87 26.52 7.80
N PRO A 22 12.65 25.51 6.93
CA PRO A 22 11.30 25.12 6.53
C PRO A 22 10.52 24.55 7.72
N ILE A 23 9.19 24.51 7.60
CA ILE A 23 8.37 23.82 8.59
C ILE A 23 8.72 22.32 8.53
N ALA A 24 8.98 21.70 9.68
CA ALA A 24 9.27 20.27 9.79
C ALA A 24 8.00 19.42 9.59
N ILE A 25 7.37 19.51 8.41
CA ILE A 25 6.07 18.93 8.06
C ILE A 25 6.06 17.41 8.28
N ARG A 26 7.11 16.70 7.87
CA ARG A 26 7.21 15.24 8.07
C ARG A 26 7.21 14.88 9.55
N GLN A 27 7.93 15.65 10.37
CA GLN A 27 8.00 15.42 11.82
C GLN A 27 6.68 15.77 12.51
N LEU A 28 6.03 16.85 12.10
CA LEU A 28 4.69 17.20 12.60
C LEU A 28 3.67 16.11 12.24
N LYS A 29 3.71 15.58 11.01
CA LYS A 29 2.85 14.46 10.61
C LYS A 29 3.16 13.19 11.42
N ARG A 30 4.44 12.93 11.70
CA ARG A 30 4.86 11.80 12.54
C ARG A 30 4.31 11.95 13.96
N ALA A 31 4.51 13.10 14.59
CA ALA A 31 3.99 13.39 15.92
C ALA A 31 2.46 13.26 15.97
N ALA A 32 1.74 13.79 14.96
CA ALA A 32 0.29 13.64 14.88
C ALA A 32 -0.16 12.18 14.75
N MET A 33 0.59 11.34 14.05
CA MET A 33 0.30 9.92 13.90
C MET A 33 0.64 9.09 15.15
N GLU A 34 1.74 9.40 15.83
CA GLU A 34 2.22 8.65 17.00
C GLU A 34 1.52 9.09 18.30
N LEU A 35 1.22 10.38 18.45
CA LEU A 35 0.58 10.95 19.65
C LEU A 35 -0.92 11.11 19.49
N GLY A 36 -1.41 11.16 18.24
CA GLY A 36 -2.83 11.28 17.94
C GLY A 36 -3.57 10.00 18.29
N LYS A 37 -4.64 10.14 19.06
CA LYS A 37 -5.62 9.08 19.28
C LYS A 37 -6.81 9.37 18.38
N SER A 38 -7.07 8.49 17.42
CA SER A 38 -8.20 8.61 16.51
C SER A 38 -9.03 7.34 16.57
N ASP A 39 -10.18 7.42 17.24
CA ASP A 39 -11.21 6.38 17.22
C ASP A 39 -12.18 6.55 16.04
N LEU A 40 -11.76 7.28 15.00
CA LEU A 40 -12.56 7.49 13.81
C LEU A 40 -12.64 6.21 13.00
N TYR A 41 -13.86 5.70 12.88
CA TYR A 41 -14.21 4.66 11.94
C TYR A 41 -14.78 5.27 10.67
N TYR A 42 -14.39 4.69 9.55
CA TYR A 42 -14.85 5.12 8.24
C TYR A 42 -15.93 4.17 7.76
N VAL A 43 -17.07 4.73 7.38
CA VAL A 43 -18.23 3.97 6.91
C VAL A 43 -18.70 4.62 5.61
N PRO A 44 -18.95 3.84 4.54
CA PRO A 44 -19.51 4.40 3.32
C PRO A 44 -20.93 4.92 3.56
N SER A 45 -21.31 6.00 2.88
CA SER A 45 -22.67 6.56 2.99
C SER A 45 -23.75 5.66 2.38
N ALA A 46 -23.38 4.83 1.40
CA ALA A 46 -24.25 3.83 0.78
C ALA A 46 -23.39 2.67 0.24
N LEU A 47 -23.94 1.47 0.21
CA LEU A 47 -23.29 0.32 -0.42
C LEU A 47 -23.67 0.23 -1.90
N ARG A 48 -22.74 -0.35 -2.67
CA ARG A 48 -22.89 -0.61 -4.09
C ARG A 48 -22.87 -2.10 -4.36
N GLU A 49 -23.51 -2.51 -5.46
CA GLU A 49 -23.57 -3.92 -5.84
C GLU A 49 -22.33 -4.35 -6.63
N GLU A 50 -21.71 -3.42 -7.36
CA GLU A 50 -20.55 -3.66 -8.19
C GLU A 50 -19.35 -4.12 -7.36
N ARG A 51 -18.69 -5.19 -7.84
CA ARG A 51 -17.51 -5.78 -7.22
C ARG A 51 -16.25 -5.34 -7.94
N VAL A 52 -15.22 -4.97 -7.20
CA VAL A 52 -13.92 -4.57 -7.76
C VAL A 52 -12.82 -5.48 -7.23
N ALA A 53 -12.03 -6.06 -8.13
CA ALA A 53 -10.83 -6.81 -7.78
C ALA A 53 -9.61 -5.90 -7.87
N ILE A 54 -8.76 -5.91 -6.86
CA ILE A 54 -7.48 -5.21 -6.84
C ILE A 54 -6.39 -6.27 -6.72
N ILE A 55 -5.38 -6.23 -7.58
CA ILE A 55 -4.27 -7.18 -7.59
C ILE A 55 -3.02 -6.48 -7.05
N GLY A 56 -2.58 -6.87 -5.86
CA GLY A 56 -1.49 -6.26 -5.10
C GLY A 56 -2.01 -5.42 -3.93
N ALA A 57 -1.52 -5.71 -2.72
CA ALA A 57 -1.79 -4.99 -1.48
C ALA A 57 -0.63 -4.05 -1.09
N GLY A 58 0.10 -3.52 -2.08
CA GLY A 58 1.04 -2.43 -1.89
C GLY A 58 0.34 -1.07 -1.73
N PRO A 59 1.09 0.04 -1.61
CA PRO A 59 0.53 1.38 -1.35
C PRO A 59 -0.53 1.81 -2.37
N ALA A 60 -0.32 1.52 -3.66
CA ALA A 60 -1.28 1.85 -4.71
C ALA A 60 -2.59 1.05 -4.58
N GLY A 61 -2.48 -0.26 -4.34
CA GLY A 61 -3.64 -1.14 -4.16
C GLY A 61 -4.44 -0.82 -2.90
N LEU A 62 -3.75 -0.58 -1.77
CA LEU A 62 -4.38 -0.17 -0.52
C LEU A 62 -5.11 1.16 -0.65
N MET A 63 -4.49 2.17 -1.30
CA MET A 63 -5.14 3.46 -1.50
C MET A 63 -6.36 3.36 -2.44
N ALA A 64 -6.27 2.56 -3.51
CA ALA A 64 -7.40 2.29 -4.39
C ALA A 64 -8.54 1.58 -3.65
N ALA A 65 -8.21 0.58 -2.82
CA ALA A 65 -9.19 -0.13 -1.99
C ALA A 65 -9.87 0.81 -1.00
N TRP A 66 -9.10 1.73 -0.42
CA TRP A 66 -9.59 2.74 0.52
C TRP A 66 -10.64 3.65 -0.12
N GLU A 67 -10.29 4.28 -1.24
CA GLU A 67 -11.19 5.19 -1.97
C GLU A 67 -12.47 4.48 -2.44
N LEU A 68 -12.33 3.27 -2.99
CA LEU A 68 -13.48 2.49 -3.45
C LEU A 68 -14.35 2.01 -2.29
N GLY A 69 -13.74 1.58 -1.19
CA GLY A 69 -14.44 1.19 0.04
C GLY A 69 -15.23 2.34 0.65
N LEU A 70 -14.66 3.55 0.71
CA LEU A 70 -15.36 4.76 1.15
C LEU A 70 -16.57 5.11 0.27
N ARG A 71 -16.47 4.82 -1.03
CA ARG A 71 -17.58 4.99 -1.99
C ARG A 71 -18.58 3.83 -2.00
N GLY A 72 -18.37 2.83 -1.14
CA GLY A 72 -19.30 1.72 -0.93
C GLY A 72 -19.16 0.54 -1.89
N TYR A 73 -18.15 0.51 -2.74
CA TYR A 73 -17.89 -0.63 -3.62
C TYR A 73 -17.43 -1.85 -2.83
N ARG A 74 -17.85 -3.05 -3.26
CA ARG A 74 -17.37 -4.30 -2.67
C ARG A 74 -16.00 -4.64 -3.25
N VAL A 75 -14.95 -4.39 -2.49
CA VAL A 75 -13.57 -4.55 -2.95
C VAL A 75 -12.96 -5.84 -2.41
N THR A 76 -12.31 -6.60 -3.28
CA THR A 76 -11.43 -7.70 -2.88
C THR A 76 -10.01 -7.40 -3.35
N VAL A 77 -9.08 -7.36 -2.41
CA VAL A 77 -7.65 -7.18 -2.69
C VAL A 77 -6.98 -8.55 -2.63
N PHE A 78 -6.39 -8.98 -3.73
CA PHE A 78 -5.60 -10.21 -3.83
C PHE A 78 -4.13 -9.87 -3.70
N GLU A 79 -3.42 -10.55 -2.81
CA GLU A 79 -2.01 -10.34 -2.55
C GLU A 79 -1.26 -11.67 -2.61
N GLN A 80 -0.11 -11.67 -3.28
CA GLN A 80 0.73 -12.84 -3.44
C GLN A 80 1.43 -13.22 -2.14
N GLN A 81 1.91 -12.24 -1.39
CA GLN A 81 2.58 -12.44 -0.12
C GLN A 81 1.58 -12.83 0.99
N PRO A 82 2.04 -13.44 2.11
CA PRO A 82 1.17 -13.77 3.23
C PRO A 82 0.75 -12.54 4.06
N TYR A 83 1.29 -11.36 3.74
CA TYR A 83 1.06 -10.09 4.42
C TYR A 83 0.72 -8.98 3.42
N ILE A 84 0.13 -7.89 3.90
CA ILE A 84 -0.18 -6.69 3.12
C ILE A 84 0.86 -5.58 3.36
N GLY A 85 0.91 -4.59 2.47
CA GLY A 85 1.84 -3.45 2.54
C GLY A 85 2.81 -3.39 1.36
N GLY A 86 3.00 -4.49 0.62
CA GLY A 86 3.95 -4.59 -0.50
C GLY A 86 5.37 -4.22 -0.06
N GLN A 87 6.15 -3.62 -0.96
CA GLN A 87 7.55 -3.21 -0.70
C GLN A 87 7.71 -2.27 0.49
N VAL A 88 6.67 -1.52 0.85
CA VAL A 88 6.70 -0.68 2.04
C VAL A 88 6.85 -1.51 3.32
N GLY A 89 6.30 -2.73 3.35
CA GLY A 89 6.50 -3.68 4.44
C GLY A 89 7.90 -4.30 4.51
N GLU A 90 8.70 -4.15 3.46
CA GLU A 90 10.09 -4.66 3.39
C GLU A 90 11.12 -3.62 3.84
N ILE A 91 10.68 -2.39 4.11
CA ILE A 91 11.55 -1.33 4.61
C ILE A 91 12.17 -1.78 5.94
N PRO A 92 13.50 -1.61 6.13
CA PRO A 92 14.16 -2.09 7.34
C PRO A 92 13.54 -1.57 8.64
N LYS A 93 13.51 -2.43 9.67
CA LYS A 93 12.83 -2.15 10.95
C LYS A 93 13.29 -0.90 11.68
N TYR A 94 14.53 -0.49 11.48
CA TYR A 94 15.06 0.74 12.07
C TYR A 94 14.47 2.02 11.43
N HIS A 95 13.89 1.91 10.22
CA HIS A 95 13.11 2.97 9.60
C HIS A 95 11.61 2.86 9.93
N MET A 96 11.07 1.64 9.88
CA MET A 96 9.64 1.38 10.11
C MET A 96 9.46 -0.03 10.66
N ASP A 97 8.82 -0.19 11.83
CA ASP A 97 8.75 -1.48 12.54
C ASP A 97 7.60 -2.38 12.05
N GLY A 98 6.78 -1.89 11.12
CA GLY A 98 5.66 -2.60 10.51
C GLY A 98 4.33 -2.35 11.22
N TYR A 99 4.35 -1.81 12.44
CA TYR A 99 3.15 -1.46 13.21
C TYR A 99 2.28 -0.44 12.46
N GLU A 100 2.88 0.47 11.70
CA GLU A 100 2.14 1.46 10.92
C GLU A 100 1.23 0.83 9.87
N ILE A 101 1.66 -0.30 9.29
CA ILE A 101 0.87 -1.01 8.28
C ILE A 101 -0.34 -1.65 8.95
N GLU A 102 -0.17 -2.22 10.14
CA GLU A 102 -1.27 -2.77 10.93
C GLU A 102 -2.27 -1.68 11.34
N VAL A 103 -1.78 -0.50 11.76
CA VAL A 103 -2.64 0.66 12.07
C VAL A 103 -3.40 1.12 10.83
N ASP A 104 -2.72 1.27 9.69
CA ASP A 104 -3.34 1.70 8.43
C ASP A 104 -4.36 0.63 7.94
N ALA A 105 -4.06 -0.66 8.12
CA ALA A 105 -4.97 -1.77 7.82
C ALA A 105 -6.21 -1.78 8.72
N GLY A 106 -6.06 -1.45 10.00
CA GLY A 106 -7.18 -1.36 10.95
C GLY A 106 -8.25 -0.35 10.54
N ARG A 107 -7.89 0.67 9.74
CA ARG A 107 -8.84 1.67 9.23
C ARG A 107 -9.87 1.08 8.26
N PHE A 108 -9.57 -0.04 7.63
CA PHE A 108 -10.47 -0.72 6.71
C PHE A 108 -11.59 -1.50 7.41
N ARG A 109 -11.55 -1.63 8.75
CA ARG A 109 -12.45 -2.50 9.54
C ARG A 109 -13.94 -2.34 9.20
N ASN A 110 -14.40 -1.12 8.92
CA ASN A 110 -15.80 -0.82 8.63
C ASN A 110 -16.09 -0.54 7.15
N LEU A 111 -15.10 -0.76 6.27
CA LEU A 111 -15.26 -0.64 4.83
C LEU A 111 -15.57 -2.00 4.21
N PRO A 112 -16.32 -2.05 3.10
CA PRO A 112 -16.60 -3.28 2.35
C PRO A 112 -15.37 -3.76 1.55
N VAL A 113 -14.23 -3.91 2.23
CA VAL A 113 -12.94 -4.32 1.65
C VAL A 113 -12.49 -5.62 2.30
N THR A 114 -12.14 -6.62 1.49
CA THR A 114 -11.61 -7.91 1.94
C THR A 114 -10.22 -8.13 1.38
N PHE A 115 -9.30 -8.63 2.20
CA PHE A 115 -7.95 -8.99 1.79
C PHE A 115 -7.82 -10.51 1.67
N VAL A 116 -7.30 -10.99 0.54
CA VAL A 116 -7.02 -12.40 0.28
C VAL A 116 -5.53 -12.53 -0.04
N THR A 117 -4.74 -12.91 0.97
CA THR A 117 -3.29 -13.10 0.85
C THR A 117 -2.93 -14.50 0.35
N GLY A 118 -1.68 -14.70 -0.06
CA GLY A 118 -1.20 -15.97 -0.62
C GLY A 118 -1.80 -16.32 -1.99
N LYS A 119 -2.27 -15.33 -2.75
CA LYS A 119 -2.88 -15.52 -4.09
C LYS A 119 -2.10 -14.75 -5.15
N ARG A 120 -1.43 -15.49 -6.03
CA ARG A 120 -0.67 -14.93 -7.15
C ARG A 120 -1.53 -14.86 -8.42
N ILE A 121 -1.53 -13.68 -9.05
CA ILE A 121 -2.13 -13.49 -10.38
C ILE A 121 -1.36 -14.30 -11.44
N GLY A 122 -2.08 -14.95 -12.35
CA GLY A 122 -1.53 -15.83 -13.39
C GLY A 122 -1.40 -17.29 -12.99
N THR A 123 -1.41 -17.62 -11.69
CA THR A 123 -1.42 -19.01 -11.19
C THR A 123 -2.65 -19.34 -10.36
N ASP A 124 -2.92 -18.59 -9.29
CA ASP A 124 -4.04 -18.86 -8.38
C ASP A 124 -5.31 -18.12 -8.79
N VAL A 125 -5.13 -16.96 -9.42
CA VAL A 125 -6.20 -16.07 -9.87
C VAL A 125 -5.82 -15.60 -11.27
N THR A 126 -6.79 -15.55 -12.19
CA THR A 126 -6.57 -14.99 -13.54
C THR A 126 -7.58 -13.87 -13.79
N ILE A 127 -7.30 -13.02 -14.77
CA ILE A 127 -8.22 -11.93 -15.16
C ILE A 127 -9.54 -12.52 -15.67
N GLU A 128 -9.47 -13.64 -16.39
CA GLU A 128 -10.60 -14.37 -16.93
C GLU A 128 -11.48 -14.94 -15.81
N ASN A 129 -10.87 -15.59 -14.81
CA ASN A 129 -11.58 -16.09 -13.64
C ASN A 129 -12.27 -14.96 -12.87
N LEU A 130 -11.58 -13.83 -12.64
CA LEU A 130 -12.18 -12.69 -11.95
C LEU A 130 -13.36 -12.09 -12.71
N ARG A 131 -13.27 -11.99 -14.05
CA ARG A 131 -14.42 -11.55 -14.86
C ARG A 131 -15.58 -12.54 -14.77
N ALA A 132 -15.30 -13.84 -14.83
CA ALA A 132 -16.31 -14.89 -14.69
C ALA A 132 -16.97 -14.88 -13.31
N ASP A 133 -16.22 -14.56 -12.25
CA ASP A 133 -16.70 -14.42 -10.86
C ASP A 133 -17.55 -13.15 -10.63
N GLY A 134 -17.77 -12.35 -11.66
CA GLY A 134 -18.65 -11.18 -11.65
C GLY A 134 -18.01 -9.89 -11.15
N TYR A 135 -16.67 -9.79 -11.16
CA TYR A 135 -16.01 -8.51 -10.89
C TYR A 135 -16.22 -7.53 -12.05
N SER A 136 -16.80 -6.37 -11.75
CA SER A 136 -17.14 -5.33 -12.71
C SER A 136 -15.90 -4.55 -13.19
N ALA A 137 -14.86 -4.49 -12.34
CA ALA A 137 -13.58 -3.86 -12.66
C ALA A 137 -12.43 -4.60 -11.98
N ILE A 138 -11.26 -4.51 -12.61
CA ILE A 138 -10.01 -5.09 -12.13
C ILE A 138 -8.94 -3.99 -12.17
N TYR A 139 -8.27 -3.76 -11.05
CA TYR A 139 -7.17 -2.80 -10.92
C TYR A 139 -5.87 -3.55 -10.64
N LEU A 140 -4.86 -3.37 -11.50
CA LEU A 140 -3.55 -4.01 -11.38
C LEU A 140 -2.59 -3.07 -10.65
N ALA A 141 -2.16 -3.47 -9.45
CA ALA A 141 -1.28 -2.75 -8.56
C ALA A 141 -0.12 -3.63 -8.06
N VAL A 142 0.39 -4.50 -8.93
CA VAL A 142 1.40 -5.53 -8.61
C VAL A 142 2.80 -4.97 -8.33
N GLY A 143 3.05 -3.71 -8.71
CA GLY A 143 4.36 -3.08 -8.56
C GLY A 143 5.44 -3.74 -9.42
N THR A 144 6.70 -3.60 -9.00
CA THR A 144 7.89 -4.16 -9.67
C THR A 144 8.71 -4.93 -8.65
N SER A 145 8.34 -6.19 -8.42
CA SER A 145 9.00 -7.05 -7.41
C SER A 145 10.27 -7.73 -7.91
N ASP A 146 10.48 -7.76 -9.23
CA ASP A 146 11.69 -8.35 -9.81
C ASP A 146 12.83 -7.32 -9.84
N HIS A 147 14.03 -7.78 -9.51
CA HIS A 147 15.25 -6.99 -9.61
C HIS A 147 15.75 -6.95 -11.06
N LYS A 148 16.47 -5.89 -11.42
CA LYS A 148 17.17 -5.83 -12.71
C LYS A 148 18.48 -6.61 -12.61
N THR A 149 18.71 -7.50 -13.56
CA THR A 149 20.01 -8.15 -13.74
C THR A 149 20.98 -7.21 -14.47
N LEU A 150 22.29 -7.36 -14.21
CA LEU A 150 23.32 -6.50 -14.79
C LEU A 150 23.86 -7.06 -16.12
N GLY A 151 23.67 -8.36 -16.38
CA GLY A 151 24.13 -9.03 -17.59
C GLY A 151 25.65 -9.25 -17.61
N ILE A 152 26.32 -9.26 -16.45
CA ILE A 152 27.79 -9.33 -16.37
C ILE A 152 28.30 -10.70 -15.91
N PRO A 153 29.48 -11.16 -16.38
CA PRO A 153 30.09 -12.39 -15.89
C PRO A 153 30.24 -12.38 -14.36
N GLY A 154 29.78 -13.45 -13.71
CA GLY A 154 29.85 -13.61 -12.25
C GLY A 154 28.62 -13.12 -11.48
N GLU A 155 27.60 -12.55 -12.13
CA GLU A 155 26.40 -12.04 -11.44
C GLU A 155 25.50 -13.14 -10.83
N SER A 156 25.74 -14.41 -11.16
CA SER A 156 25.04 -15.57 -10.61
C SER A 156 25.86 -16.38 -9.60
N LEU A 157 26.97 -15.83 -9.07
CA LEU A 157 27.79 -16.51 -8.07
C LEU A 157 27.05 -16.63 -6.71
N PRO A 158 27.37 -17.64 -5.86
CA PRO A 158 26.60 -17.96 -4.64
C PRO A 158 26.50 -16.87 -3.56
N GLU A 159 27.33 -15.82 -3.63
CA GLU A 159 27.34 -14.69 -2.67
C GLU A 159 26.86 -13.37 -3.31
N VAL A 160 26.30 -13.44 -4.52
CA VAL A 160 25.68 -12.29 -5.19
C VAL A 160 24.17 -12.33 -4.94
N TYR A 161 23.67 -11.29 -4.30
CA TYR A 161 22.25 -11.15 -3.98
C TYR A 161 21.62 -10.06 -4.85
N GLY A 162 20.44 -10.33 -5.39
CA GLY A 162 19.60 -9.31 -6.01
C GLY A 162 19.16 -8.28 -4.97
N ALA A 163 19.13 -7.02 -5.36
CA ALA A 163 18.62 -5.91 -4.56
C ALA A 163 17.11 -5.73 -4.74
#